data_AF-I1PTK9-F1
#
_entry.id   AF-I1PTK9-F1
#
_cell.length_a   1.000
_cell.length_b   1.000
_cell.length_c   1.000
_cell.angle_alpha   90.00
_cell.angle_beta   90.00
_cell.angle_gamma   90.00
#
_symmetry.space_group_name_H-M   'P 1'
#
loop_
_entity.id
_entity.type
_entity.pdbx_description
1 polymer ?
#
loop_
_entity_poly.entity_id
_entity_poly.type
_entity_poly.pdbx_seq_one_letter_code
_entity_poly.pdbx_strand_id
1 'polypeptide(L)'
;TFAHVCEVDRIVDDILDVTKSSEELGKTAGKDLASDKTTYPKLLGLEKSRGFAEKLLSDAREQLFSGFDQEKAAPLLHLANYIAYRQN
;
A
#
# COMPACT_ATOMS: atom_id res chain seq x y z
N THR A 1 4.35 0.82 -14.80
CA THR A 1 5.41 0.84 -13.77
C THR A 1 5.19 1.90 -12.71
N PHE A 2 5.19 3.20 -13.04
CA PHE A 2 5.01 4.26 -12.03
C PHE A 2 3.62 4.23 -11.38
N ALA A 3 2.57 3.94 -12.16
CA ALA A 3 1.20 3.80 -11.65
C ALA A 3 1.06 2.73 -10.55
N HIS A 4 1.62 1.53 -10.77
CA HIS A 4 1.57 0.45 -9.77
C HIS A 4 2.31 0.81 -8.47
N VAL A 5 3.46 1.48 -8.56
CA VAL A 5 4.20 1.92 -7.36
C VAL A 5 3.40 2.94 -6.56
N CYS A 6 2.75 3.90 -7.23
CA CYS A 6 1.85 4.85 -6.57
C CYS A 6 0.64 4.16 -5.94
N GLU A 7 0.11 3.13 -6.60
CA GLU A 7 -1.06 2.38 -6.11
C GLU A 7 -0.72 1.53 -4.89
N VAL A 8 0.46 0.91 -4.86
CA VAL A 8 1.01 0.24 -3.66
C VAL A 8 1.15 1.24 -2.51
N ASP A 9 1.68 2.44 -2.76
CA ASP A 9 1.79 3.50 -1.73
C ASP A 9 0.43 3.88 -1.15
N ARG A 10 -0.60 4.03 -2.00
CA ARG A 10 -1.97 4.30 -1.54
C ARG A 10 -2.55 3.19 -0.68
N ILE A 11 -2.36 1.92 -1.07
CA ILE A 11 -2.88 0.78 -0.32
C ILE A 11 -2.20 0.67 1.04
N VAL A 12 -0.88 0.88 1.10
CA VAL A 12 -0.12 0.84 2.36
C VAL A 12 -0.50 2.02 3.25
N ASP A 13 -0.67 3.22 2.70
CA ASP A 13 -1.16 4.39 3.45
C ASP A 13 -2.55 4.15 4.04
N ASP A 14 -3.48 3.58 3.25
CA ASP A 14 -4.81 3.19 3.72
C ASP A 14 -4.76 2.13 4.84
N ILE A 15 -3.85 1.16 4.75
CA ILE A 15 -3.63 0.15 5.81
C ILE A 15 -3.13 0.82 7.09
N LEU A 16 -2.15 1.73 6.97
CA LEU A 16 -1.59 2.46 8.10
C LEU A 16 -2.62 3.39 8.74
N ASP A 17 -3.43 4.09 7.95
CA ASP A 17 -4.50 4.97 8.43
C ASP A 17 -5.55 4.18 9.21
N VAL A 18 -6.02 3.05 8.69
CA VAL A 18 -7.01 2.21 9.38
C VAL A 18 -6.45 1.56 10.65
N THR A 19 -5.20 1.08 10.62
CA THR A 19 -4.58 0.42 11.78
C THR A 19 -4.23 1.41 12.89
N LYS A 20 -3.63 2.56 12.55
CA LYS A 20 -3.36 3.65 13.51
C LYS A 20 -4.64 4.24 14.06
N SER A 21 -5.63 4.51 13.19
CA SER A 21 -6.95 4.95 13.63
C SER A 21 -7.59 3.94 14.58
N SER A 22 -7.51 2.64 14.32
CA SER A 22 -8.04 1.61 15.23
C SER A 22 -7.33 1.57 16.59
N GLU A 23 -6.01 1.76 16.65
CA GLU A 23 -5.26 1.86 17.91
C GLU A 23 -5.59 3.15 18.67
N GLU A 24 -5.68 4.28 17.96
CA GLU A 24 -6.01 5.60 18.54
C GLU A 24 -7.49 5.68 18.99
N LEU A 25 -8.41 5.08 18.24
CA LEU A 25 -9.83 4.95 18.58
C LEU A 25 -10.06 4.08 19.83
N GLY A 26 -9.08 3.25 20.21
CA GLY A 26 -9.05 2.55 21.50
C GLY A 26 -9.09 3.47 22.73
N LYS A 27 -8.84 4.78 22.56
CA LYS A 27 -8.96 5.80 23.63
C LYS A 27 -10.13 6.77 23.45
N THR A 28 -10.80 6.80 22.28
CA THR A 28 -11.84 7.80 21.99
C THR A 28 -12.87 7.27 20.98
N ALA A 29 -13.47 6.11 21.25
CA ALA A 29 -14.46 5.44 20.39
C ALA A 29 -15.78 6.21 20.13
N GLY A 30 -15.86 7.51 20.46
CA GLY A 30 -17.13 8.22 20.59
C GLY A 30 -17.41 9.34 19.61
N LYS A 31 -16.50 9.78 18.73
CA LYS A 31 -16.73 11.07 18.03
C LYS A 31 -16.52 11.19 16.53
N ASP A 32 -15.83 10.29 15.84
CA ASP A 32 -15.57 10.48 14.41
C ASP A 32 -15.91 9.24 13.57
N LEU A 33 -17.20 8.88 13.57
CA LEU A 33 -17.83 8.00 12.59
C LEU A 33 -18.05 8.73 11.23
N ALA A 34 -17.12 9.59 10.82
CA ALA A 34 -17.30 10.51 9.69
C ALA A 34 -16.12 10.55 8.72
N SER A 35 -15.26 9.52 8.69
CA SER A 35 -14.44 9.30 7.50
C SER A 35 -15.21 8.38 6.55
N ASP A 36 -16.05 9.00 5.71
CA ASP A 36 -16.74 8.35 4.59
C ASP A 36 -15.77 7.97 3.45
N LYS A 37 -14.46 7.99 3.74
CA LYS A 37 -13.44 7.44 2.86
C LYS A 37 -13.65 5.93 2.76
N THR A 38 -13.81 5.51 1.52
CA THR A 38 -13.79 4.11 1.14
C THR A 38 -12.34 3.73 0.91
N THR A 39 -11.69 3.14 1.91
CA THR A 39 -10.29 2.70 1.85
C THR A 39 -10.19 1.23 1.46
N TYR A 40 -9.04 0.82 0.92
CA TYR A 40 -8.81 -0.57 0.51
C TYR A 40 -9.10 -1.60 1.62
N PRO A 41 -8.58 -1.45 2.86
CA PRO A 41 -8.89 -2.36 3.96
C PRO A 41 -10.38 -2.41 4.33
N LYS A 42 -11.12 -1.31 4.17
CA LYS A 42 -12.56 -1.24 4.46
C LYS A 42 -13.37 -1.99 3.38
N LEU A 43 -12.90 -1.98 2.13
CA LEU A 43 -13.54 -2.68 1.00
C LEU A 43 -13.20 -4.17 0.92
N LEU A 44 -11.92 -4.51 1.03
CA LEU A 44 -11.40 -5.85 0.74
C LEU A 44 -11.02 -6.62 2.02
N GLY A 45 -10.81 -5.92 3.14
CA GLY A 45 -10.20 -6.47 4.34
C GLY A 45 -8.67 -6.33 4.33
N LEU A 46 -8.06 -6.20 5.51
CA LEU A 46 -6.62 -5.97 5.69
C LEU A 46 -5.75 -7.00 4.96
N GLU A 47 -6.08 -8.29 5.07
CA GLU A 47 -5.30 -9.35 4.43
C GLU A 47 -5.36 -9.28 2.90
N LYS A 48 -6.55 -9.04 2.34
CA LYS A 48 -6.69 -8.94 0.88
C LYS A 48 -6.01 -7.68 0.34
N SER A 49 -6.05 -6.57 1.08
CA SER A 49 -5.32 -5.35 0.72
C SER A 49 -3.81 -5.58 0.67
N ARG A 50 -3.25 -6.32 1.65
CA ARG A 50 -1.83 -6.72 1.62
C ARG A 50 -1.51 -7.60 0.42
N GLY A 51 -2.31 -8.64 0.16
CA GLY A 51 -2.13 -9.48 -1.02
C GLY A 51 -2.26 -8.72 -2.34
N PHE A 52 -3.11 -7.70 -2.39
CA PHE A 52 -3.25 -6.83 -3.56
C PHE A 52 -2.01 -5.94 -3.77
N ALA A 53 -1.45 -5.39 -2.69
CA ALA A 53 -0.18 -4.65 -2.75
C ALA A 53 0.98 -5.54 -3.21
N GLU A 54 1.08 -6.78 -2.73
CA GLU A 54 2.09 -7.74 -3.20
C GLU A 54 1.93 -8.09 -4.68
N LYS A 55 0.68 -8.25 -5.14
CA LYS A 55 0.40 -8.49 -6.56
C LYS A 55 0.85 -7.31 -7.42
N LEU A 56 0.50 -6.08 -7.04
CA LEU A 56 0.92 -4.88 -7.77
C LEU A 56 2.44 -4.71 -7.78
N LEU A 57 3.12 -5.11 -6.70
CA LEU A 57 4.57 -5.12 -6.63
C LEU A 57 5.17 -6.16 -7.60
N SER A 58 4.56 -7.33 -7.72
CA SER A 58 4.93 -8.35 -8.72
C SER A 58 4.73 -7.84 -10.15
N ASP A 59 3.57 -7.24 -10.44
CA ASP A 59 3.28 -6.67 -11.75
C ASP A 59 4.24 -5.50 -12.10
N ALA A 60 4.59 -4.68 -11.11
CA ALA A 60 5.59 -3.61 -11.28
C ALA A 60 6.99 -4.17 -11.59
N ARG A 61 7.37 -5.29 -10.95
CA ARG A 61 8.63 -6.01 -11.22
C ARG A 61 8.66 -6.54 -12.62
N GLU A 62 7.63 -7.25 -13.05
CA GLU A 62 7.57 -7.80 -14.41
C GLU A 62 7.70 -6.70 -15.47
N GLN A 63 6.99 -5.58 -15.30
CA GLN A 63 7.10 -4.44 -16.22
C GLN A 63 8.47 -3.77 -16.22
N LEU A 64 9.15 -3.74 -15.07
CA LEU A 64 10.53 -3.24 -14.98
C LEU A 64 11.50 -4.18 -15.71
N PHE A 65 11.37 -5.50 -15.51
CA PHE A 65 12.22 -6.50 -16.15
C PHE A 65 11.98 -6.64 -17.66
N SER A 66 10.76 -6.35 -18.14
CA SER A 66 10.43 -6.46 -19.56
C SER A 66 10.83 -5.24 -20.39
N GLY A 67 10.94 -4.06 -19.78
CA GLY A 67 11.07 -2.79 -20.51
C GLY A 67 12.30 -1.94 -20.16
N PHE A 68 13.02 -2.26 -19.08
CA PHE A 68 14.14 -1.46 -18.60
C PHE A 68 15.38 -2.31 -18.33
N ASP A 69 16.54 -1.67 -18.42
CA ASP A 69 17.79 -2.24 -17.97
C ASP A 69 17.72 -2.54 -16.46
N GLN A 70 18.09 -3.76 -16.07
CA GLN A 70 17.97 -4.23 -14.69
C GLN A 70 18.76 -3.34 -13.70
N GLU A 71 19.92 -2.83 -14.10
CA GLU A 71 20.72 -1.97 -13.23
C GLU A 71 20.06 -0.60 -13.01
N LYS A 72 19.39 -0.07 -14.04
CA LYS A 72 18.65 1.20 -13.94
C LYS A 72 17.31 1.04 -13.25
N ALA A 73 16.72 -0.15 -13.29
CA ALA A 73 15.46 -0.48 -12.61
C ALA A 73 15.64 -0.81 -11.12
N ALA A 74 16.85 -1.20 -10.69
CA ALA A 74 17.13 -1.59 -9.32
C ALA A 74 16.74 -0.56 -8.24
N PRO A 75 16.94 0.76 -8.42
CA PRO A 75 16.50 1.77 -7.45
C PRO A 75 14.97 1.87 -7.34
N LEU A 76 14.24 1.79 -8.46
CA LEU A 76 12.78 1.81 -8.48
C LEU A 76 12.21 0.57 -7.80
N LEU A 77 12.84 -0.59 -8.02
CA LEU A 77 12.47 -1.82 -7.36
C LEU A 77 12.71 -1.75 -5.85
N HIS A 78 13.83 -1.19 -5.41
CA HIS A 78 14.11 -0.96 -3.99
C HIS A 78 13.06 -0.06 -3.35
N LEU A 79 12.70 1.04 -4.03
CA LEU A 79 11.68 1.96 -3.53
C LEU A 79 10.31 1.27 -3.41
N ALA A 80 9.92 0.49 -4.43
CA ALA A 80 8.64 -0.21 -4.41
C ALA A 80 8.56 -1.25 -3.27
N ASN A 81 9.64 -2.01 -3.04
CA ASN A 81 9.73 -2.93 -1.89
C ASN A 81 9.71 -2.17 -0.56
N TYR A 82 10.45 -1.06 -0.46
CA TYR A 82 10.46 -0.23 0.74
C TYR A 82 9.05 0.27 1.08
N ILE A 83 8.30 0.75 0.08
CA ILE A 83 6.93 1.22 0.27
C ILE A 83 6.01 0.06 0.65
N ALA A 84 6.12 -1.11 0.03
CA ALA A 84 5.25 -2.25 0.33
C ALA A 84 5.42 -2.78 1.77
N TYR A 85 6.64 -2.72 2.32
CA TYR A 85 6.98 -3.25 3.64
C TYR A 85 7.19 -2.19 4.72
N ARG A 86 6.97 -0.90 4.42
CA ARG A 86 7.09 0.15 5.43
C ARG A 86 6.05 -0.07 6.53
N GLN A 87 6.49 0.05 7.77
CA GLN A 87 5.60 -0.02 8.94
C GLN A 87 5.33 1.35 9.56
N ASN A 88 5.82 2.43 8.95
CA ASN A 88 5.61 3.81 9.41
C ASN A 88 5.56 4.81 8.27
#